data_AF-N9QC40-F1
#
_entry.id   AF-N9QC40-F1
#
_cell.length_a   1.000
_cell.length_b   1.000
_cell.length_c   1.000
_cell.angle_alpha   90.00
_cell.angle_beta   90.00
_cell.angle_gamma   90.00
#
_symmetry.space_group_name_H-M   'P 1'
#
loop_
_entity.id
_entity.type
_entity.pdbx_description
1 polymer ?
#
loop_
_entity_poly.entity_id
_entity_poly.type
_entity_poly.pdbx_seq_one_letter_code
_entity_poly.pdbx_strand_id
1 'polypeptide(L)'
;MIIDKKLIIYFIVFLFLNTFSAIYFENGKVGDFLVTNYDELRYLLASDSIIQDTRTYGIIFTLENFYNYSQSIHFLHYFILSFFRYYFSDSMVAWNIYQLSVYMVGSYYFGKFLRLEYDFVSSNEELLGTFLLLFYPVFYFLTFSLMRDIAIFSLLAVCLYHYKSNNYKLLVLFLLIISLYRLNMMLCILVYIIVDQFRGKGFKSILKYITLTSLILFVVDKISINFLSRHVNRIYEFNLLGFINEFLVFLLSPLPISVDPSLPPYLRLWFMLSFWICILLLFVYMVFLFQKKNIQLVLKFPILCMSLFYVATYSIEAGIGFRQSAILLPFIYIPIFLYFIKQIFPVKKLL
;
A
#
# COMPACT_ATOMS: atom_id res chain seq x y z
N MET A 1 2.12 -34.46 -8.59
CA MET A 1 2.08 -33.01 -8.37
C MET A 1 2.17 -32.77 -6.87
N ILE A 2 3.29 -32.24 -6.36
CA ILE A 2 3.43 -31.97 -4.92
C ILE A 2 2.67 -30.68 -4.65
N ILE A 3 1.53 -30.76 -3.96
CA ILE A 3 0.75 -29.58 -3.59
C ILE A 3 1.50 -28.86 -2.47
N ASP A 4 1.79 -27.57 -2.65
CA ASP A 4 2.45 -26.74 -1.64
C ASP A 4 1.50 -26.52 -0.45
N LYS A 5 1.78 -27.20 0.67
CA LYS A 5 0.99 -27.11 1.91
C LYS A 5 0.81 -25.66 2.39
N LYS A 6 1.78 -24.78 2.15
CA LYS A 6 1.71 -23.37 2.59
C LYS A 6 0.65 -22.61 1.80
N LEU A 7 0.57 -22.88 0.50
CA LEU A 7 -0.42 -22.28 -0.39
C LEU A 7 -1.83 -22.79 -0.07
N ILE A 8 -1.97 -24.06 0.35
CA ILE A 8 -3.25 -24.59 0.86
C ILE A 8 -3.71 -23.83 2.11
N ILE A 9 -2.85 -23.69 3.13
CA ILE A 9 -3.21 -22.99 4.38
C ILE A 9 -3.62 -21.54 4.05
N TYR A 10 -2.83 -20.87 3.21
CA TYR A 10 -3.12 -19.52 2.76
C TYR A 10 -4.49 -19.40 2.06
N PHE A 11 -4.82 -20.37 1.20
CA PHE A 11 -6.11 -20.45 0.53
C PHE A 11 -7.26 -20.79 1.49
N ILE A 12 -7.05 -21.60 2.52
CA ILE A 12 -8.07 -21.85 3.55
C ILE A 12 -8.39 -20.58 4.32
N VAL A 13 -7.36 -19.81 4.70
CA VAL A 13 -7.55 -18.50 5.35
C VAL A 13 -8.31 -17.54 4.43
N PHE A 14 -8.00 -17.54 3.12
CA PHE A 14 -8.74 -16.76 2.13
C PHE A 14 -10.23 -17.08 2.14
N LEU A 15 -10.58 -18.37 2.02
CA LEU A 15 -11.97 -18.81 2.01
C LEU A 15 -12.67 -18.39 3.30
N PHE A 16 -12.04 -18.60 4.46
CA PHE A 16 -12.58 -18.21 5.74
C PHE A 16 -12.90 -16.70 5.82
N LEU A 17 -11.97 -15.83 5.43
CA LEU A 17 -12.16 -14.37 5.48
C LEU A 17 -13.26 -13.91 4.51
N ASN A 18 -13.36 -14.51 3.32
CA ASN A 18 -14.42 -14.19 2.36
C ASN A 18 -15.78 -14.68 2.82
N THR A 19 -15.87 -15.90 3.35
CA THR A 19 -17.14 -16.44 3.88
C THR A 19 -17.63 -15.60 5.05
N PHE A 20 -16.74 -15.24 5.98
CA PHE A 20 -17.06 -14.33 7.08
C PHE A 20 -17.59 -12.99 6.57
N SER A 21 -16.89 -12.40 5.59
CA SER A 21 -17.27 -11.13 4.98
C SER A 21 -18.61 -11.19 4.24
N ALA A 22 -18.86 -12.26 3.49
CA ALA A 22 -20.11 -12.46 2.76
C ALA A 22 -21.31 -12.57 3.71
N ILE A 23 -21.16 -13.28 4.84
CA ILE A 23 -22.20 -13.40 5.86
C ILE A 23 -22.43 -12.05 6.56
N TYR A 24 -21.37 -11.34 6.92
CA TYR A 24 -21.49 -10.07 7.65
C TYR A 24 -22.12 -8.96 6.79
N PHE A 25 -21.84 -8.93 5.48
CA PHE A 25 -22.29 -7.88 4.57
C PHE A 25 -23.39 -8.32 3.59
N GLU A 26 -24.06 -9.45 3.83
CA GLU A 26 -24.99 -10.10 2.88
C GLU A 26 -25.97 -9.11 2.22
N ASN A 27 -26.52 -8.17 3.01
CA ASN A 27 -27.50 -7.18 2.55
C ASN A 27 -26.94 -5.74 2.51
N GLY A 28 -25.63 -5.57 2.72
CA GLY A 28 -24.99 -4.26 2.79
C GLY A 28 -24.74 -3.66 1.42
N LYS A 29 -24.90 -2.34 1.30
CA LYS A 29 -24.42 -1.57 0.16
C LYS A 29 -23.11 -0.88 0.48
N VAL A 30 -22.34 -0.61 -0.57
CA VAL A 30 -21.06 0.08 -0.51
C VAL A 30 -21.15 1.45 0.20
N GLY A 31 -22.29 2.15 0.09
CA GLY A 31 -22.51 3.43 0.77
C GLY A 31 -22.92 3.34 2.25
N ASP A 32 -23.28 2.14 2.74
CA ASP A 32 -23.77 1.95 4.11
C ASP A 32 -22.61 1.90 5.14
N PHE A 33 -21.39 1.61 4.67
CA PHE A 33 -20.22 1.35 5.51
C PHE A 33 -19.06 2.27 5.11
N LEU A 34 -19.11 3.53 5.56
CA LEU A 34 -18.02 4.48 5.37
C LEU A 34 -17.07 4.47 6.58
N VAL A 35 -15.82 4.13 6.31
CA VAL A 35 -14.74 4.04 7.30
C VAL A 35 -14.09 5.41 7.59
N THR A 36 -14.06 6.26 6.57
CA THR A 36 -13.45 7.58 6.49
C THR A 36 -14.41 8.48 5.71
N ASN A 37 -15.46 8.92 6.42
CA ASN A 37 -16.65 9.57 5.89
C ASN A 37 -16.38 10.61 4.79
N TYR A 38 -15.40 11.50 4.96
CA TYR A 38 -15.18 12.60 4.03
C TYR A 38 -14.64 12.16 2.65
N ASP A 39 -13.59 11.34 2.65
CA ASP A 39 -12.94 10.91 1.41
C ASP A 39 -13.78 9.86 0.66
N GLU A 40 -14.45 8.97 1.39
CA GLU A 40 -15.29 7.94 0.76
C GLU A 40 -16.57 8.52 0.17
N LEU A 41 -17.15 9.54 0.82
CA LEU A 41 -18.28 10.26 0.25
C LEU A 41 -17.88 10.94 -1.07
N ARG A 42 -16.68 11.52 -1.15
CA ARG A 42 -16.16 12.06 -2.42
C ARG A 42 -16.03 10.97 -3.49
N TYR A 43 -15.58 9.77 -3.13
CA TYR A 43 -15.50 8.66 -4.08
C TYR A 43 -16.87 8.19 -4.57
N LEU A 44 -17.86 8.15 -3.68
CA LEU A 44 -19.25 7.82 -4.05
C LEU A 44 -19.80 8.83 -5.05
N LEU A 45 -19.74 10.13 -4.72
CA LEU A 45 -20.28 11.18 -5.59
C LEU A 45 -19.58 11.23 -6.96
N ALA A 46 -18.26 11.06 -6.99
CA ALA A 46 -17.51 11.01 -8.24
C ALA A 46 -17.87 9.78 -9.08
N SER A 47 -18.04 8.61 -8.44
CA SER A 47 -18.44 7.38 -9.16
C SER A 47 -19.89 7.43 -9.63
N ASP A 48 -20.80 8.08 -8.91
CA ASP A 48 -22.17 8.35 -9.40
C ASP A 48 -22.14 9.15 -10.70
N SER A 49 -21.35 10.23 -10.72
CA SER A 49 -21.18 11.09 -11.89
C SER A 49 -20.59 10.32 -13.07
N ILE A 50 -19.55 9.51 -12.84
CA ILE A 50 -18.93 8.65 -13.86
C ILE A 50 -19.95 7.65 -14.43
N ILE A 51 -20.73 6.98 -13.57
CA ILE A 51 -21.74 6.00 -14.00
C ILE A 51 -22.82 6.70 -14.84
N GLN A 52 -23.33 7.84 -14.38
CA GLN A 52 -24.37 8.60 -15.08
C GLN A 52 -23.89 9.09 -16.45
N ASP A 53 -22.71 9.69 -16.52
CA ASP A 53 -22.17 10.22 -17.77
C ASP A 53 -21.78 9.09 -18.74
N THR A 54 -21.29 7.97 -18.22
CA THR A 54 -21.02 6.78 -19.07
C THR A 54 -22.32 6.26 -19.70
N ARG A 55 -23.44 6.25 -18.95
CA ARG A 55 -24.75 5.83 -19.47
C ARG A 55 -25.31 6.81 -20.50
N THR A 56 -25.10 8.11 -20.29
CA THR A 56 -25.73 9.17 -21.09
C THR A 56 -24.93 9.50 -22.34
N TYR A 57 -23.61 9.60 -22.22
CA TYR A 57 -22.71 10.10 -23.26
C TYR A 57 -21.68 9.07 -23.75
N GLY A 58 -21.56 7.92 -23.06
CA GLY A 58 -20.62 6.86 -23.40
C GLY A 58 -19.22 7.04 -22.81
N ILE A 59 -18.43 5.96 -22.82
CA ILE A 59 -17.14 5.86 -22.13
C ILE A 59 -16.08 6.85 -22.64
N ILE A 60 -16.08 7.18 -23.94
CA ILE A 60 -15.10 8.10 -24.55
C ILE A 60 -15.28 9.50 -23.95
N PHE A 61 -16.53 9.98 -23.86
CA PHE A 61 -16.84 11.27 -23.25
C PHE A 61 -16.42 11.32 -21.78
N THR A 62 -16.70 10.25 -21.03
CA THR A 62 -16.31 10.15 -19.61
C THR A 62 -14.79 10.18 -19.43
N LEU A 63 -14.02 9.57 -20.33
CA LEU A 63 -12.56 9.62 -20.31
C LEU A 63 -12.03 11.03 -20.58
N GLU A 64 -12.57 11.72 -21.59
CA GLU A 64 -12.20 13.10 -21.95
C GLU A 64 -12.49 14.10 -20.81
N ASN A 65 -13.57 13.87 -20.07
CA ASN A 65 -14.01 14.76 -18.99
C ASN A 65 -13.57 14.29 -17.60
N PHE A 66 -12.74 13.25 -17.50
CA PHE A 66 -12.47 12.58 -16.24
C PHE A 66 -11.92 13.51 -15.14
N TYR A 67 -11.11 14.49 -15.53
CA TYR A 67 -10.56 15.53 -14.64
C TYR A 67 -11.65 16.26 -13.83
N ASN A 68 -12.82 16.46 -14.43
CA ASN A 68 -13.92 17.21 -13.82
C ASN A 68 -14.56 16.46 -12.65
N TYR A 69 -14.48 15.13 -12.63
CA TYR A 69 -15.08 14.31 -11.56
C TYR A 69 -14.15 14.14 -10.37
N SER A 70 -12.86 13.89 -10.61
CA SER A 70 -11.94 13.48 -9.55
C SER A 70 -11.02 14.58 -9.04
N GLN A 71 -10.71 15.57 -9.89
CA GLN A 71 -9.62 16.55 -9.71
C GLN A 71 -8.30 15.92 -9.22
N SER A 72 -8.10 14.63 -9.51
CA SER A 72 -7.08 13.81 -8.85
C SER A 72 -6.54 12.69 -9.75
N ILE A 73 -5.25 12.38 -9.61
CA ILE A 73 -4.52 11.37 -10.41
C ILE A 73 -5.00 9.92 -10.12
N HIS A 74 -5.95 9.72 -9.19
CA HIS A 74 -6.43 8.39 -8.80
C HIS A 74 -7.39 7.74 -9.81
N PHE A 75 -7.13 7.94 -11.09
CA PHE A 75 -7.95 7.58 -12.23
C PHE A 75 -8.49 6.14 -12.15
N LEU A 76 -7.60 5.18 -12.00
CA LEU A 76 -7.96 3.76 -12.07
C LEU A 76 -8.85 3.32 -10.90
N HIS A 77 -8.70 3.93 -9.72
CA HIS A 77 -9.52 3.62 -8.56
C HIS A 77 -10.99 3.97 -8.78
N TYR A 78 -11.27 5.18 -9.28
CA TYR A 78 -12.65 5.60 -9.55
C TYR A 78 -13.29 4.75 -10.65
N PHE A 79 -12.54 4.36 -11.69
CA PHE A 79 -13.06 3.47 -12.73
C PHE A 79 -13.41 2.09 -12.19
N ILE A 80 -12.53 1.50 -11.38
CA ILE A 80 -12.79 0.21 -10.75
C ILE A 80 -13.98 0.30 -9.80
N LEU A 81 -14.04 1.34 -8.97
CA LEU A 81 -15.17 1.55 -8.08
C LEU A 81 -16.48 1.68 -8.87
N SER A 82 -16.50 2.52 -9.91
CA SER A 82 -17.67 2.71 -10.78
C SER A 82 -18.11 1.41 -11.48
N PHE A 83 -17.14 0.60 -11.93
CA PHE A 83 -17.40 -0.73 -12.48
C PHE A 83 -18.09 -1.63 -11.45
N PHE A 84 -17.54 -1.72 -10.23
CA PHE A 84 -18.11 -2.57 -9.19
C PHE A 84 -19.53 -2.13 -8.82
N ARG A 85 -19.70 -0.84 -8.59
CA ARG A 85 -20.98 -0.21 -8.25
C ARG A 85 -22.05 -0.46 -9.32
N TYR A 86 -21.69 -0.30 -10.59
CA TYR A 86 -22.60 -0.51 -11.73
C TYR A 86 -22.95 -1.99 -11.95
N TYR A 87 -21.96 -2.88 -12.05
CA TYR A 87 -22.21 -4.28 -12.43
C TYR A 87 -22.69 -5.17 -11.27
N PHE A 88 -22.37 -4.80 -10.02
CA PHE A 88 -22.78 -5.56 -8.83
C PHE A 88 -23.82 -4.81 -7.99
N SER A 89 -24.51 -3.82 -8.57
CA SER A 89 -25.62 -3.08 -7.94
C SER A 89 -25.28 -2.57 -6.53
N ASP A 90 -24.12 -1.93 -6.39
CA ASP A 90 -23.58 -1.42 -5.12
C ASP A 90 -23.41 -2.47 -4.01
N SER A 91 -23.29 -3.77 -4.35
CA SER A 91 -23.09 -4.84 -3.36
C SER A 91 -21.79 -4.68 -2.56
N MET A 92 -21.92 -4.59 -1.23
CA MET A 92 -20.78 -4.55 -0.31
C MET A 92 -20.02 -5.88 -0.27
N VAL A 93 -20.73 -7.01 -0.44
CA VAL A 93 -20.12 -8.34 -0.55
C VAL A 93 -19.15 -8.40 -1.73
N ALA A 94 -19.60 -7.98 -2.92
CA ALA A 94 -18.77 -7.99 -4.12
C ALA A 94 -17.54 -7.08 -3.98
N TRP A 95 -17.71 -5.88 -3.43
CA TRP A 95 -16.62 -4.94 -3.17
C TRP A 95 -15.59 -5.51 -2.19
N ASN A 96 -16.04 -6.08 -1.08
CA ASN A 96 -15.16 -6.62 -0.05
C ASN A 96 -14.42 -7.87 -0.54
N ILE A 97 -15.07 -8.78 -1.28
CA ILE A 97 -14.40 -9.92 -1.92
C ILE A 97 -13.28 -9.43 -2.84
N TYR A 98 -13.53 -8.38 -3.61
CA TYR A 98 -12.52 -7.77 -4.46
C TYR A 98 -11.35 -7.20 -3.65
N GLN A 99 -11.63 -6.36 -2.64
CA GLN A 99 -10.60 -5.76 -1.78
C GLN A 99 -9.77 -6.83 -1.04
N LEU A 100 -10.42 -7.85 -0.47
CA LEU A 100 -9.76 -8.98 0.17
C LEU A 100 -8.90 -9.75 -0.82
N SER A 101 -9.36 -9.99 -2.05
CA SER A 101 -8.57 -10.67 -3.07
C SER A 101 -7.31 -9.89 -3.43
N VAL A 102 -7.42 -8.56 -3.60
CA VAL A 102 -6.28 -7.67 -3.85
C VAL A 102 -5.32 -7.69 -2.67
N TYR A 103 -5.84 -7.52 -1.44
CA TYR A 103 -5.06 -7.51 -0.21
C TYR A 103 -4.30 -8.83 0.02
N MET A 104 -4.95 -9.95 -0.28
CA MET A 104 -4.34 -11.28 -0.19
C MET A 104 -3.17 -11.35 -1.18
N VAL A 105 -3.41 -11.08 -2.46
CA VAL A 105 -2.33 -11.04 -3.47
C VAL A 105 -1.17 -10.15 -3.00
N GLY A 106 -1.45 -8.95 -2.51
CA GLY A 106 -0.45 -8.05 -1.92
C GLY A 106 0.33 -8.68 -0.78
N SER A 107 -0.35 -9.35 0.16
CA SER A 107 0.27 -9.97 1.33
C SER A 107 1.14 -11.18 1.00
N TYR A 108 0.76 -11.94 -0.02
CA TYR A 108 1.56 -13.01 -0.57
C TYR A 108 2.86 -12.48 -1.20
N TYR A 109 2.76 -11.46 -2.06
CA TYR A 109 3.93 -10.84 -2.68
C TYR A 109 4.81 -10.09 -1.68
N PHE A 110 4.23 -9.54 -0.62
CA PHE A 110 4.98 -8.92 0.47
C PHE A 110 5.89 -9.93 1.19
N GLY A 111 5.36 -11.09 1.59
CA GLY A 111 6.19 -12.14 2.21
C GLY A 111 7.33 -12.60 1.30
N LYS A 112 7.03 -12.81 0.01
CA LYS A 112 8.05 -13.13 -1.00
C LYS A 112 9.11 -12.05 -1.16
N PHE A 113 8.70 -10.78 -1.15
CA PHE A 113 9.63 -9.66 -1.17
C PHE A 113 10.54 -9.69 0.06
N LEU A 114 9.99 -9.88 1.28
CA LEU A 114 10.78 -9.97 2.51
C LEU A 114 11.87 -11.04 2.43
N ARG A 115 11.54 -12.22 1.89
CA ARG A 115 12.50 -13.30 1.69
C ARG A 115 13.64 -12.94 0.73
N LEU A 116 13.36 -12.16 -0.31
CA LEU A 116 14.39 -11.73 -1.26
C LEU A 116 15.21 -10.55 -0.75
N GLU A 117 14.65 -9.73 0.15
CA GLU A 117 15.30 -8.51 0.65
C GLU A 117 16.18 -8.75 1.88
N TYR A 118 15.77 -9.68 2.74
CA TYR A 118 16.40 -9.93 4.03
C TYR A 118 16.95 -11.35 4.12
N ASP A 119 18.27 -11.47 4.23
CA ASP A 119 18.98 -12.75 4.25
C ASP A 119 18.58 -13.66 5.44
N PHE A 120 18.02 -13.10 6.50
CA PHE A 120 17.58 -13.86 7.67
C PHE A 120 16.19 -14.49 7.50
N VAL A 121 15.42 -14.11 6.48
CA VAL A 121 14.05 -14.58 6.26
C VAL A 121 14.10 -15.87 5.44
N SER A 122 13.78 -17.01 6.07
CA SER A 122 13.64 -18.28 5.36
C SER A 122 12.19 -18.45 4.86
N SER A 123 11.89 -19.59 4.23
CA SER A 123 10.54 -19.91 3.74
C SER A 123 9.49 -19.98 4.87
N ASN A 124 9.88 -20.14 6.13
CA ASN A 124 8.95 -20.17 7.26
C ASN A 124 8.63 -18.77 7.76
N GLU A 125 9.64 -17.90 7.85
CA GLU A 125 9.45 -16.48 8.15
C GLU A 125 8.75 -15.74 7.01
N GLU A 126 8.91 -16.16 5.76
CA GLU A 126 8.11 -15.71 4.62
C GLU A 126 6.61 -15.89 4.90
N LEU A 127 6.22 -17.12 5.26
CA LEU A 127 4.83 -17.45 5.55
C LEU A 127 4.31 -16.70 6.77
N LEU A 128 5.12 -16.60 7.83
CA LEU A 128 4.78 -15.83 9.02
C LEU A 128 4.61 -14.34 8.71
N GLY A 129 5.49 -13.75 7.89
CA GLY A 129 5.40 -12.36 7.45
C GLY A 129 4.13 -12.10 6.64
N THR A 130 3.76 -13.03 5.75
CA THR A 130 2.49 -12.99 5.03
C THR A 130 1.29 -13.03 6.00
N PHE A 131 1.29 -13.91 7.00
CA PHE A 131 0.18 -13.97 7.97
C PHE A 131 0.13 -12.74 8.89
N LEU A 132 1.26 -12.25 9.37
CA LEU A 132 1.33 -11.02 10.17
C LEU A 132 0.73 -9.85 9.41
N LEU A 133 1.00 -9.79 8.11
CA LEU A 133 0.40 -8.78 7.27
C LEU A 133 -1.08 -9.03 7.06
N LEU A 134 -1.55 -10.25 6.79
CA LEU A 134 -2.98 -10.55 6.61
C LEU A 134 -3.83 -10.24 7.84
N PHE A 135 -3.28 -10.51 9.02
CA PHE A 135 -3.91 -10.22 10.29
C PHE A 135 -3.59 -8.82 10.79
N TYR A 136 -3.01 -7.95 9.94
CA TYR A 136 -2.83 -6.54 10.28
C TYR A 136 -4.20 -5.84 10.30
N PRO A 137 -4.75 -5.51 11.48
CA PRO A 137 -6.17 -5.14 11.60
C PRO A 137 -6.53 -3.87 10.84
N VAL A 138 -5.54 -3.01 10.63
CA VAL A 138 -5.68 -1.79 9.84
C VAL A 138 -6.07 -2.10 8.40
N PHE A 139 -5.31 -2.96 7.71
CA PHE A 139 -5.62 -3.30 6.34
C PHE A 139 -6.85 -4.18 6.24
N TYR A 140 -7.05 -5.10 7.20
CA TYR A 140 -8.31 -5.83 7.28
C TYR A 140 -9.52 -4.90 7.39
N PHE A 141 -9.44 -3.82 8.18
CA PHE A 141 -10.53 -2.85 8.24
C PHE A 141 -10.68 -2.04 6.94
N LEU A 142 -9.56 -1.69 6.30
CA LEU A 142 -9.59 -1.01 5.02
C LEU A 142 -10.19 -1.88 3.90
N THR A 143 -10.30 -3.21 4.04
CA THR A 143 -10.96 -4.04 3.00
C THR A 143 -12.45 -3.76 2.93
N PHE A 144 -13.01 -3.20 3.99
CA PHE A 144 -14.40 -2.73 4.05
C PHE A 144 -14.56 -1.29 3.59
N SER A 145 -13.46 -0.55 3.42
CA SER A 145 -13.52 0.85 3.00
C SER A 145 -13.51 0.98 1.48
N LEU A 146 -13.94 2.14 1.00
CA LEU A 146 -13.78 2.59 -0.39
C LEU A 146 -12.38 3.11 -0.69
N MET A 147 -11.43 2.93 0.22
CA MET A 147 -10.08 3.42 0.03
C MET A 147 -9.30 2.61 -0.98
N ARG A 148 -8.39 3.32 -1.65
CA ARG A 148 -7.42 2.76 -2.59
C ARG A 148 -6.17 2.19 -1.91
N ASP A 149 -6.02 2.37 -0.61
CA ASP A 149 -4.76 2.12 0.11
C ASP A 149 -4.33 0.65 0.04
N ILE A 150 -5.27 -0.30 0.07
CA ILE A 150 -5.01 -1.73 -0.14
C ILE A 150 -4.43 -2.02 -1.52
N ALA A 151 -5.02 -1.44 -2.56
CA ALA A 151 -4.55 -1.61 -3.92
C ALA A 151 -3.14 -1.02 -4.08
N ILE A 152 -2.90 0.16 -3.50
CA ILE A 152 -1.58 0.81 -3.50
C ILE A 152 -0.55 -0.07 -2.79
N PHE A 153 -0.85 -0.54 -1.58
CA PHE A 153 0.01 -1.46 -0.83
C PHE A 153 0.33 -2.73 -1.62
N SER A 154 -0.71 -3.35 -2.21
CA SER A 154 -0.57 -4.61 -2.93
C SER A 154 0.29 -4.44 -4.19
N LEU A 155 0.05 -3.38 -4.96
CA LEU A 155 0.85 -3.04 -6.14
C LEU A 155 2.30 -2.70 -5.77
N LEU A 156 2.53 -2.01 -4.65
CA LEU A 156 3.86 -1.75 -4.12
C LEU A 156 4.59 -3.06 -3.82
N ALA A 157 3.98 -3.98 -3.07
CA ALA A 157 4.58 -5.26 -2.73
C ALA A 157 4.91 -6.10 -3.98
N VAL A 158 3.98 -6.13 -4.95
CA VAL A 158 4.17 -6.80 -6.25
C VAL A 158 5.33 -6.19 -7.03
N CYS A 159 5.42 -4.86 -7.12
CA CYS A 159 6.50 -4.17 -7.82
C CYS A 159 7.86 -4.49 -7.18
N LEU A 160 7.98 -4.36 -5.86
CA LEU A 160 9.23 -4.62 -5.15
C LEU A 160 9.67 -6.08 -5.27
N TYR A 161 8.73 -7.04 -5.22
CA TYR A 161 9.02 -8.45 -5.50
C TYR A 161 9.53 -8.67 -6.93
N HIS A 162 8.86 -8.11 -7.95
CA HIS A 162 9.26 -8.28 -9.34
C HIS A 162 10.59 -7.63 -9.67
N TYR A 163 10.89 -6.50 -9.02
CA TYR A 163 12.21 -5.90 -9.07
C TYR A 163 13.28 -6.84 -8.49
N LYS A 164 13.10 -7.35 -7.26
CA LYS A 164 14.08 -8.23 -6.61
C LYS A 164 14.25 -9.59 -7.28
N SER A 165 13.17 -10.12 -7.87
CA SER A 165 13.22 -11.34 -8.69
C SER A 165 13.74 -11.11 -10.12
N ASN A 166 14.18 -9.89 -10.45
CA ASN A 166 14.65 -9.49 -11.78
C ASN A 166 13.63 -9.71 -12.91
N ASN A 167 12.33 -9.73 -12.61
CA ASN A 167 11.27 -9.85 -13.60
C ASN A 167 10.85 -8.47 -14.13
N TYR A 168 11.66 -7.95 -15.04
CA TYR A 168 11.51 -6.59 -15.56
C TYR A 168 10.17 -6.34 -16.27
N LYS A 169 9.68 -7.32 -17.05
CA LYS A 169 8.42 -7.15 -17.83
C LYS A 169 7.23 -6.89 -16.91
N LEU A 170 7.09 -7.70 -15.85
CA LEU A 170 6.01 -7.54 -14.90
C LEU A 170 6.20 -6.29 -14.03
N LEU A 171 7.45 -5.97 -13.65
CA LEU A 171 7.74 -4.71 -12.95
C LEU A 171 7.22 -3.49 -13.73
N VAL A 172 7.52 -3.38 -15.03
CA VAL A 172 7.06 -2.25 -15.85
C VAL A 172 5.54 -2.19 -15.91
N LEU A 173 4.88 -3.34 -16.10
CA LEU A 173 3.41 -3.41 -16.12
C LEU A 173 2.80 -2.89 -14.80
N PHE A 174 3.30 -3.36 -13.65
CA PHE A 174 2.74 -2.95 -12.37
C PHE A 174 3.12 -1.51 -11.97
N LEU A 175 4.28 -1.00 -12.42
CA LEU A 175 4.62 0.43 -12.28
C LEU A 175 3.65 1.32 -13.07
N LEU A 176 3.24 0.89 -14.27
CA LEU A 176 2.21 1.58 -15.03
C LEU A 176 0.86 1.56 -14.29
N ILE A 177 0.43 0.39 -13.79
CA ILE A 177 -0.84 0.26 -13.06
C ILE A 177 -0.83 1.13 -11.80
N ILE A 178 0.24 1.08 -10.98
CA ILE A 178 0.29 1.86 -9.73
C ILE A 178 0.36 3.37 -10.00
N SER A 179 0.94 3.82 -11.11
CA SER A 179 0.92 5.24 -11.47
C SER A 179 -0.48 5.78 -11.76
N LEU A 180 -1.40 4.94 -12.27
CA LEU A 180 -2.81 5.29 -12.48
C LEU A 180 -3.63 5.26 -11.17
N TYR A 181 -3.10 4.62 -10.13
CA TYR A 181 -3.67 4.65 -8.78
C TYR A 181 -3.12 5.82 -7.96
N ARG A 182 -1.81 5.99 -7.92
CA ARG A 182 -1.12 7.05 -7.19
C ARG A 182 0.31 7.22 -7.70
N LEU A 183 0.53 8.32 -8.42
CA LEU A 183 1.84 8.67 -8.97
C LEU A 183 2.95 8.72 -7.91
N ASN A 184 2.68 9.34 -6.76
CA ASN A 184 3.67 9.50 -5.69
C ASN A 184 4.18 8.13 -5.20
N MET A 185 3.33 7.10 -5.21
CA MET A 185 3.74 5.74 -4.82
C MET A 185 4.66 5.10 -5.87
N MET A 186 4.37 5.31 -7.15
CA MET A 186 5.24 4.89 -8.25
C MET A 186 6.64 5.51 -8.11
N LEU A 187 6.70 6.83 -7.82
CA LEU A 187 7.95 7.54 -7.58
C LEU A 187 8.70 7.00 -6.35
N CYS A 188 7.99 6.65 -5.27
CA CYS A 188 8.59 6.01 -4.11
C CYS A 188 9.30 4.69 -4.48
N ILE A 189 8.65 3.84 -5.28
CA ILE A 189 9.25 2.58 -5.77
C ILE A 189 10.50 2.85 -6.61
N LEU A 190 10.49 3.91 -7.42
CA LEU A 190 11.65 4.28 -8.20
C LEU A 190 12.80 4.78 -7.35
N VAL A 191 12.54 5.57 -6.31
CA VAL A 191 13.56 5.96 -5.33
C VAL A 191 14.19 4.72 -4.70
N TYR A 192 13.37 3.75 -4.30
CA TYR A 192 13.87 2.46 -3.81
C TYR A 192 14.82 1.79 -4.82
N ILE A 193 14.37 1.62 -6.08
CA ILE A 193 15.14 0.97 -7.14
C ILE A 193 16.45 1.72 -7.42
N ILE A 194 16.39 3.05 -7.55
CA ILE A 194 17.55 3.89 -7.86
C ILE A 194 18.61 3.75 -6.76
N VAL A 195 18.20 3.87 -5.49
CA VAL A 195 19.11 3.76 -4.34
C VAL A 195 19.71 2.35 -4.22
N ASP A 196 18.91 1.31 -4.47
CA ASP A 196 19.38 -0.08 -4.47
C ASP A 196 20.39 -0.34 -5.59
N GLN A 197 20.14 0.18 -6.81
CA GLN A 197 21.07 0.07 -7.94
C GLN A 197 22.36 0.86 -7.73
N PHE A 198 22.29 2.08 -7.18
CA PHE A 198 23.47 2.89 -6.86
C PHE A 198 24.49 2.14 -5.99
N ARG A 199 24.02 1.25 -5.09
CA ARG A 199 24.88 0.48 -4.20
C ARG A 199 25.54 -0.73 -4.86
N GLY A 200 24.99 -1.26 -5.96
CA GLY A 200 25.38 -2.59 -6.46
C GLY A 200 25.68 -2.69 -7.96
N LYS A 201 25.19 -1.77 -8.81
CA LYS A 201 25.33 -1.85 -10.27
C LYS A 201 25.52 -0.45 -10.85
N GLY A 202 26.63 -0.22 -11.55
CA GLY A 202 27.08 1.10 -11.97
C GLY A 202 26.08 1.95 -12.77
N PHE A 203 26.42 3.23 -12.98
CA PHE A 203 25.59 4.32 -13.52
C PHE A 203 24.65 3.98 -14.69
N LYS A 204 25.05 3.08 -15.61
CA LYS A 204 24.22 2.65 -16.76
C LYS A 204 22.89 2.00 -16.34
N SER A 205 22.87 1.25 -15.23
CA SER A 205 21.63 0.63 -14.73
C SER A 205 20.63 1.68 -14.26
N ILE A 206 21.12 2.76 -13.66
CA ILE A 206 20.31 3.86 -13.13
C ILE A 206 19.65 4.62 -14.28
N LEU A 207 20.41 4.93 -15.33
CA LEU A 207 19.88 5.59 -16.53
C LEU A 207 18.70 4.80 -17.12
N LYS A 208 18.79 3.47 -17.17
CA LYS A 208 17.69 2.61 -17.64
C LYS A 208 16.39 2.85 -16.84
N TYR A 209 16.48 2.94 -15.52
CA TYR A 209 15.29 3.18 -14.67
C TYR A 209 14.78 4.62 -14.77
N ILE A 210 15.67 5.61 -14.94
CA ILE A 210 15.28 7.00 -15.21
C ILE A 210 14.54 7.10 -16.54
N THR A 211 15.08 6.54 -17.63
CA THR A 211 14.41 6.54 -18.94
C THR A 211 13.08 5.80 -18.89
N LEU A 212 13.01 4.67 -18.18
CA LEU A 212 11.75 3.95 -17.94
C LEU A 212 10.73 4.83 -17.22
N THR A 213 11.16 5.53 -16.17
CA THR A 213 10.30 6.45 -15.40
C THR A 213 9.71 7.52 -16.32
N SER A 214 10.57 8.20 -17.09
CA SER A 214 10.12 9.24 -18.03
C SER A 214 9.13 8.68 -19.06
N LEU A 215 9.36 7.47 -19.56
CA LEU A 215 8.44 6.81 -20.49
C LEU A 215 7.10 6.48 -19.83
N ILE A 216 7.10 5.93 -18.61
CA ILE A 216 5.86 5.66 -17.86
C ILE A 216 5.11 6.96 -17.61
N LEU A 217 5.78 8.02 -17.16
CA LEU A 217 5.17 9.33 -16.94
C LEU A 217 4.54 9.88 -18.23
N PHE A 218 5.24 9.77 -19.36
CA PHE A 218 4.72 10.18 -20.66
C PHE A 218 3.48 9.37 -21.06
N VAL A 219 3.52 8.04 -20.93
CA VAL A 219 2.39 7.16 -21.25
C VAL A 219 1.20 7.44 -20.33
N VAL A 220 1.44 7.63 -19.03
CA VAL A 220 0.41 7.99 -18.05
C VAL A 220 -0.21 9.32 -18.41
N ASP A 221 0.58 10.34 -18.71
CA ASP A 221 0.07 11.65 -19.13
C ASP A 221 -0.79 11.53 -20.41
N LYS A 222 -0.42 10.68 -21.37
CA LYS A 222 -1.25 10.42 -22.56
C LYS A 222 -2.53 9.65 -22.27
N ILE A 223 -2.48 8.58 -21.48
CA ILE A 223 -3.66 7.79 -21.08
C ILE A 223 -4.63 8.62 -20.25
N SER A 224 -4.10 9.54 -19.42
CA SER A 224 -4.88 10.46 -18.60
C SER A 224 -5.19 11.79 -19.29
N ILE A 225 -4.95 11.91 -20.61
CA ILE A 225 -5.30 13.10 -21.42
C ILE A 225 -4.68 14.39 -20.86
N ASN A 226 -3.35 14.38 -20.76
CA ASN A 226 -2.50 15.46 -20.25
C ASN A 226 -2.78 15.83 -18.77
N PHE A 227 -3.36 14.93 -17.97
CA PHE A 227 -3.68 15.17 -16.56
C PHE A 227 -2.43 15.55 -15.75
N LEU A 228 -1.32 14.83 -15.94
CA LEU A 228 -0.09 15.02 -15.19
C LEU A 228 0.43 16.44 -15.40
N SER A 229 0.45 16.89 -16.66
CA SER A 229 0.91 18.24 -17.02
C SER A 229 0.09 19.35 -16.34
N ARG A 230 -1.24 19.15 -16.16
CA ARG A 230 -2.12 20.10 -15.46
C ARG A 230 -1.91 20.11 -13.94
N HIS A 231 -1.49 18.99 -13.35
CA HIS A 231 -1.31 18.84 -11.91
C HIS A 231 0.06 19.32 -11.40
N VAL A 232 1.12 19.17 -12.21
CA VAL A 232 2.51 19.55 -11.87
C VAL A 232 2.67 21.06 -11.57
N ASN A 233 1.72 21.90 -11.99
CA ASN A 233 1.72 23.34 -11.74
C ASN A 233 1.37 23.74 -10.27
N ARG A 234 1.24 22.79 -9.33
CA ARG A 234 0.81 23.05 -7.94
C ARG A 234 1.89 22.88 -6.86
N ILE A 235 3.17 22.87 -7.21
CA ILE A 235 4.24 22.64 -6.21
C ILE A 235 4.69 23.98 -5.61
N TYR A 236 4.33 24.23 -4.35
CA TYR A 236 4.86 25.31 -3.52
C TYR A 236 5.71 24.77 -2.37
N GLU A 237 6.81 25.48 -2.10
CA GLU A 237 7.68 25.55 -0.92
C GLU A 237 7.82 24.31 0.00
N PHE A 238 9.02 23.73 0.02
CA PHE A 238 9.40 22.70 0.98
C PHE A 238 9.65 23.29 2.37
N ASN A 239 8.96 22.76 3.39
CA ASN A 239 9.14 23.12 4.79
C ASN A 239 9.87 22.01 5.57
N LEU A 240 11.13 22.24 5.96
CA LEU A 240 11.95 21.28 6.70
C LEU A 240 11.37 20.92 8.08
N LEU A 241 10.81 21.90 8.81
CA LEU A 241 10.20 21.64 10.12
C LEU A 241 8.92 20.82 9.97
N GLY A 242 8.12 21.12 8.94
CA GLY A 242 6.96 20.32 8.56
C GLY A 242 7.35 18.88 8.24
N PHE A 243 8.40 18.68 7.44
CA PHE A 243 8.93 17.36 7.12
C PHE A 243 9.35 16.55 8.36
N ILE A 244 10.07 17.16 9.31
CA ILE A 244 10.48 16.49 10.55
C ILE A 244 9.25 16.07 11.37
N ASN A 245 8.27 16.96 11.51
CA ASN A 245 7.03 16.65 12.22
C ASN A 245 6.29 15.49 11.55
N GLU A 246 6.12 15.54 10.23
CA GLU A 246 5.45 14.48 9.47
C GLU A 246 6.21 13.14 9.53
N PHE A 247 7.54 13.17 9.57
CA PHE A 247 8.34 11.96 9.76
C PHE A 247 8.09 11.31 11.13
N LEU A 248 7.99 12.11 12.18
CA LEU A 248 7.65 11.62 13.52
C LEU A 248 6.21 11.07 13.57
N VAL A 249 5.26 11.77 12.95
CA VAL A 249 3.86 11.31 12.79
C VAL A 249 3.81 9.99 12.03
N PHE A 250 4.62 9.83 10.98
CA PHE A 250 4.72 8.60 10.20
C PHE A 250 5.26 7.43 11.04
N LEU A 251 6.39 7.60 11.72
CA LEU A 251 6.99 6.52 12.52
C LEU A 251 6.12 6.12 13.70
N LEU A 252 5.51 7.09 14.36
CA LEU A 252 4.65 6.88 15.52
C LEU A 252 3.18 6.68 15.14
N SER A 253 2.88 6.52 13.84
CA SER A 253 1.51 6.36 13.39
C SER A 253 0.96 5.00 13.82
N PRO A 254 -0.29 4.95 14.30
CA PRO A 254 -1.20 6.05 14.59
C PRO A 254 -0.87 6.82 15.87
N LEU A 255 -0.94 8.16 15.84
CA LEU A 255 -0.88 8.94 17.08
C LEU A 255 -2.25 8.86 17.79
N PRO A 256 -2.33 8.48 19.08
CA PRO A 256 -3.61 8.34 19.79
C PRO A 256 -4.49 9.59 19.72
N ILE A 257 -3.89 10.77 19.69
CA ILE A 257 -4.57 12.08 19.63
C ILE A 257 -5.13 12.37 18.23
N SER A 258 -4.59 11.72 17.19
CA SER A 258 -5.03 11.87 15.79
C SER A 258 -6.13 10.89 15.39
N VAL A 259 -6.55 9.99 16.28
CA VAL A 259 -7.57 8.99 16.01
C VAL A 259 -8.94 9.67 15.97
N ASP A 260 -9.62 9.55 14.83
CA ASP A 260 -10.96 10.11 14.65
C ASP A 260 -11.93 9.56 15.70
N PRO A 261 -12.59 10.43 16.50
CA PRO A 261 -13.52 9.99 17.54
C PRO A 261 -14.75 9.28 16.97
N SER A 262 -15.09 9.46 15.69
CA SER A 262 -16.18 8.76 15.03
C SER A 262 -15.87 7.28 14.70
N LEU A 263 -14.60 6.86 14.81
CA LEU A 263 -14.22 5.48 14.56
C LEU A 263 -14.85 4.51 15.59
N PRO A 264 -15.23 3.29 15.16
CA PRO A 264 -15.69 2.24 16.05
C PRO A 264 -14.75 2.00 17.26
N PRO A 265 -15.29 1.76 18.48
CA PRO A 265 -14.50 1.66 19.71
C PRO A 265 -13.35 0.65 19.66
N TYR A 266 -13.59 -0.51 19.05
CA TYR A 266 -12.57 -1.56 18.91
C TYR A 266 -11.38 -1.12 18.05
N LEU A 267 -11.61 -0.30 17.02
CA LEU A 267 -10.54 0.26 16.22
C LEU A 267 -9.78 1.30 17.02
N ARG A 268 -10.47 2.22 17.70
CA ARG A 268 -9.80 3.22 18.54
C ARG A 268 -8.88 2.56 19.57
N LEU A 269 -9.33 1.47 20.19
CA LEU A 269 -8.49 0.66 21.07
C LEU A 269 -7.29 0.07 20.34
N TRP A 270 -7.48 -0.53 19.17
CA TRP A 270 -6.39 -1.05 18.35
C TRP A 270 -5.38 0.04 17.97
N PHE A 271 -5.86 1.22 17.59
CA PHE A 271 -5.04 2.39 17.28
C PHE A 271 -4.18 2.80 18.48
N MET A 272 -4.77 2.87 19.67
CA MET A 272 -4.05 3.17 20.91
C MET A 272 -2.99 2.11 21.23
N LEU A 273 -3.31 0.81 21.08
CA LEU A 273 -2.35 -0.28 21.31
C LEU A 273 -1.22 -0.26 20.28
N SER A 274 -1.53 0.00 19.01
CA SER A 274 -0.56 0.05 17.91
C SER A 274 0.52 1.11 18.14
N PHE A 275 0.15 2.28 18.69
CA PHE A 275 1.11 3.32 19.06
C PHE A 275 2.18 2.80 20.04
N TRP A 276 1.75 2.14 21.12
CA TRP A 276 2.67 1.58 22.11
C TRP A 276 3.53 0.46 21.54
N ILE A 277 2.97 -0.35 20.64
CA ILE A 277 3.73 -1.38 19.91
C ILE A 277 4.80 -0.72 19.02
N CYS A 278 4.47 0.34 18.29
CA CYS A 278 5.44 1.09 17.48
C CYS A 278 6.57 1.67 18.35
N ILE A 279 6.25 2.28 19.50
CA ILE A 279 7.25 2.77 20.45
C ILE A 279 8.16 1.63 20.94
N LEU A 280 7.56 0.50 21.34
CA LEU A 280 8.31 -0.66 21.81
C LEU A 280 9.25 -1.18 20.70
N LEU A 281 8.76 -1.30 19.47
CA LEU A 281 9.55 -1.75 18.32
C LEU A 281 10.68 -0.78 17.96
N LEU A 282 10.43 0.53 18.02
CA LEU A 282 11.46 1.56 17.84
C LEU A 282 12.52 1.48 18.94
N PHE A 283 12.10 1.34 20.20
CA PHE A 283 13.02 1.18 21.33
C PHE A 283 13.89 -0.07 21.15
N VAL A 284 13.27 -1.21 20.84
CA VAL A 284 13.96 -2.48 20.58
C VAL A 284 14.95 -2.31 19.42
N TYR A 285 14.54 -1.67 18.33
CA TYR A 285 15.41 -1.37 17.18
C TYR A 285 16.64 -0.56 17.59
N MET A 286 16.45 0.52 18.37
CA MET A 286 17.54 1.36 18.84
C MET A 286 18.51 0.59 19.75
N VAL A 287 18.00 -0.22 20.68
CA VAL A 287 18.83 -1.08 21.55
C VAL A 287 19.72 -2.00 20.72
N PHE A 288 19.17 -2.65 19.69
CA PHE A 288 19.94 -3.53 18.82
C PHE A 288 20.99 -2.79 17.98
N LEU A 289 20.69 -1.58 17.51
CA LEU A 289 21.67 -0.74 16.81
C LEU A 289 22.87 -0.41 17.72
N PHE A 290 22.60 0.03 18.96
CA PHE A 290 23.65 0.40 19.91
C PHE A 290 24.49 -0.80 20.36
N GLN A 291 23.88 -1.98 20.46
CA GLN A 291 24.61 -3.19 20.83
C GLN A 291 25.53 -3.71 19.72
N LYS A 292 25.52 -3.13 18.51
CA LYS A 292 26.33 -3.52 17.32
C LYS A 292 26.30 -5.01 16.95
N LYS A 293 25.47 -5.83 17.60
CA LYS A 293 25.51 -7.29 17.50
C LYS A 293 24.87 -7.81 16.22
N ASN A 294 24.03 -7.02 15.53
CA ASN A 294 23.18 -7.54 14.44
C ASN A 294 23.09 -6.57 13.24
N ILE A 295 24.11 -6.56 12.37
CA ILE A 295 24.12 -5.81 11.10
C ILE A 295 22.91 -6.18 10.20
N GLN A 296 22.35 -7.38 10.37
CA GLN A 296 21.19 -7.88 9.62
C GLN A 296 19.87 -7.15 9.93
N LEU A 297 19.77 -6.44 11.06
CA LEU A 297 18.57 -5.71 11.48
C LEU A 297 18.48 -4.31 10.85
N VAL A 298 19.57 -3.78 10.28
CA VAL A 298 19.58 -2.41 9.75
C VAL A 298 18.58 -2.35 8.60
N LEU A 299 17.52 -1.55 8.79
CA LEU A 299 16.59 -1.16 7.73
C LEU A 299 17.39 -0.87 6.47
N LYS A 300 17.13 -1.65 5.41
CA LYS A 300 17.86 -1.50 4.16
C LYS A 300 17.66 -0.06 3.70
N PHE A 301 18.77 0.63 3.44
CA PHE A 301 18.78 2.04 3.05
C PHE A 301 17.81 2.39 1.91
N PRO A 302 17.59 1.53 0.88
CA PRO A 302 16.54 1.75 -0.11
C PRO A 302 15.13 1.93 0.49
N ILE A 303 14.76 1.13 1.51
CA ILE A 303 13.46 1.25 2.21
C ILE A 303 13.38 2.56 2.97
N LEU A 304 14.47 2.95 3.65
CA LEU A 304 14.54 4.24 4.35
C LEU A 304 14.32 5.41 3.39
N CYS A 305 15.03 5.44 2.26
CA CYS A 305 14.90 6.49 1.25
C CYS A 305 13.50 6.54 0.63
N MET A 306 12.90 5.39 0.35
CA MET A 306 11.52 5.28 -0.12
C MET A 306 10.54 5.92 0.88
N SER A 307 10.67 5.58 2.17
CA SER A 307 9.81 6.14 3.22
C SER A 307 10.04 7.64 3.44
N LEU A 308 11.29 8.12 3.41
CA LEU A 308 11.58 9.55 3.51
C LEU A 308 11.01 10.34 2.33
N PHE A 309 11.13 9.82 1.11
CA PHE A 309 10.56 10.46 -0.07
C PHE A 309 9.02 10.48 -0.02
N TYR A 310 8.41 9.38 0.44
CA TYR A 310 6.97 9.32 0.69
C TYR A 310 6.56 10.42 1.67
N VAL A 311 7.22 10.50 2.83
CA VAL A 311 6.95 11.50 3.87
C VAL A 311 7.10 12.93 3.34
N ALA A 312 8.18 13.20 2.60
CA ALA A 312 8.44 14.51 2.00
C ALA A 312 7.29 14.92 1.07
N THR A 313 6.81 14.00 0.24
CA THR A 313 5.73 14.30 -0.72
C THR A 313 4.44 14.71 0.01
N TYR A 314 4.06 14.01 1.08
CA TYR A 314 2.86 14.37 1.85
C TYR A 314 3.01 15.63 2.69
N SER A 315 4.22 15.92 3.18
CA SER A 315 4.48 17.17 3.92
C SER A 315 4.24 18.43 3.10
N ILE A 316 4.29 18.31 1.76
CA ILE A 316 4.02 19.41 0.82
C ILE A 316 2.54 19.47 0.43
N GLU A 317 1.85 18.32 0.34
CA GLU A 317 0.47 18.25 -0.16
C GLU A 317 -0.62 18.46 0.90
N ALA A 318 -0.60 17.70 1.99
CA ALA A 318 -1.75 17.61 2.91
C ALA A 318 -1.44 17.04 4.31
N GLY A 319 -0.17 16.71 4.60
CA GLY A 319 0.23 15.96 5.81
C GLY A 319 0.05 14.44 5.68
N ILE A 320 0.69 13.70 6.57
CA ILE A 320 0.66 12.24 6.63
C ILE A 320 -0.40 11.80 7.64
N GLY A 321 -1.54 11.39 7.10
CA GLY A 321 -2.53 10.68 7.87
C GLY A 321 -2.11 9.24 8.17
N PHE A 322 -2.80 8.63 9.13
CA PHE A 322 -2.57 7.24 9.50
C PHE A 322 -2.66 6.24 8.33
N ARG A 323 -3.64 6.42 7.43
CA ARG A 323 -3.82 5.52 6.26
C ARG A 323 -2.60 5.55 5.35
N GLN A 324 -2.04 6.74 5.15
CA GLN A 324 -0.84 6.95 4.37
C GLN A 324 0.35 6.22 5.01
N SER A 325 0.48 6.29 6.34
CA SER A 325 1.53 5.58 7.09
C SER A 325 1.38 4.07 7.00
N ALA A 326 0.15 3.56 7.09
CA ALA A 326 -0.15 2.13 7.06
C ALA A 326 0.34 1.40 5.79
N ILE A 327 0.55 2.12 4.68
CA ILE A 327 1.11 1.56 3.44
C ILE A 327 2.58 1.16 3.59
N LEU A 328 3.41 1.99 4.23
CA LEU A 328 4.86 1.78 4.29
C LEU A 328 5.36 1.23 5.62
N LEU A 329 4.63 1.47 6.72
CA LEU A 329 5.00 0.95 8.04
C LEU A 329 5.19 -0.58 8.10
N PRO A 330 4.40 -1.42 7.40
CA PRO A 330 4.63 -2.86 7.37
C PRO A 330 6.03 -3.25 6.86
N PHE A 331 6.58 -2.51 5.90
CA PHE A 331 7.93 -2.72 5.37
C PHE A 331 9.04 -2.37 6.36
N ILE A 332 8.70 -1.66 7.44
CA ILE A 332 9.60 -1.31 8.53
C ILE A 332 9.44 -2.28 9.69
N TYR A 333 8.22 -2.41 10.20
CA TYR A 333 7.97 -3.10 11.46
C TYR A 333 7.88 -4.62 11.35
N ILE A 334 7.34 -5.17 10.26
CA ILE A 334 7.25 -6.63 10.11
C ILE A 334 8.63 -7.29 10.05
N PRO A 335 9.63 -6.79 9.30
CA PRO A 335 10.99 -7.33 9.34
C PRO A 335 11.60 -7.32 10.75
N ILE A 336 11.42 -6.23 11.50
CA ILE A 336 11.91 -6.10 12.89
C ILE A 336 11.24 -7.15 13.77
N PHE A 337 9.93 -7.33 13.64
CA PHE A 337 9.16 -8.29 14.42
C PHE A 337 9.54 -9.74 14.08
N LEU A 338 9.69 -10.09 12.79
CA LEU A 338 10.16 -11.42 12.36
C LEU A 338 11.54 -11.74 12.93
N TYR A 339 12.44 -10.76 12.92
CA TYR A 339 13.76 -10.92 13.51
C TYR A 339 13.70 -11.19 15.02
N PHE A 340 12.87 -10.45 15.76
CA PHE A 340 12.67 -10.63 17.19
C PHE A 340 12.14 -12.03 17.52
N ILE A 341 11.12 -12.49 16.81
CA ILE A 341 10.59 -13.86 16.98
C ILE A 341 11.70 -14.88 16.77
N LYS A 342 12.50 -14.73 15.71
CA LYS A 342 13.60 -15.66 15.39
C LYS A 342 14.66 -15.74 16.49
N GLN A 343 14.95 -14.62 17.17
CA GLN A 343 15.93 -14.57 18.25
C GLN A 343 15.42 -15.22 19.54
N ILE A 344 14.14 -15.07 19.86
CA ILE A 344 13.55 -15.57 21.11
C ILE A 344 13.04 -17.00 20.98
N PHE A 345 12.40 -17.28 19.85
CA PHE A 345 11.88 -18.59 19.48
C PHE A 345 12.66 -19.05 18.25
N PRO A 346 13.90 -19.57 18.40
CA PRO A 346 14.61 -20.17 17.28
C PRO A 346 13.72 -21.29 16.74
N VAL A 347 13.08 -21.03 15.60
CA VAL A 347 12.18 -21.97 14.95
C VAL A 347 13.03 -23.17 14.55
N LYS A 348 13.04 -24.21 15.40
CA LYS A 348 13.55 -25.52 15.01
C LYS A 348 12.80 -25.89 13.74
N LYS A 349 13.54 -26.23 12.68
CA LYS A 349 13.00 -26.65 11.37
C LYS A 349 11.73 -27.48 11.55
N LEU A 350 10.58 -26.85 11.32
CA LEU A 350 9.32 -27.56 11.19
C LEU A 350 9.28 -28.12 9.78
N LEU A 351 9.78 -29.35 9.68
CA LEU A 351 9.71 -30.34 8.59
C LEU A 351 10.17 -29.86 7.20
#